data_AF-A0A1V1NUW3-F1
#
_entry.id   AF-A0A1V1NUW3-F1
#
_cell.length_a   1.000
_cell.length_b   1.000
_cell.length_c   1.000
_cell.angle_alpha   90.00
_cell.angle_beta   90.00
_cell.angle_gamma   90.00
#
_symmetry.space_group_name_H-M   'P 1'
#
loop_
_entity.id
_entity.type
_entity.pdbx_description
1 polymer ?
#
loop_
_entity_poly.entity_id
_entity_poly.type
_entity_poly.pdbx_seq_one_letter_code
_entity_poly.pdbx_strand_id
1 'polypeptide(L)'
;MSLERKTSPYVLGIDLGTSNSSASVYIKGVAITIQVNGDLSLPSVVFFKDKNKDKMEVGKSAKKQILINPDAVFSSTKRLMKNDDWQQDEDLVKKYTLKDKDNNEVKISPTDIAAEIINTLLEQIRMQEKIDLNGQVRSAVICVPANTTDEYRQNVYKAAALAGLGETDDTGKVIIDSSGQPKGVMLLEEPTAAAIGYAHEIGIFGNEKEQTILVYDMGGGTFDVTILHVDSTKDSER
;
A
#
# COMPACT_ATOMS: atom_id res chain seq x y z
N MET A 1 21.18 -13.68 -24.30
CA MET A 1 20.44 -12.41 -24.49
C MET A 1 19.60 -12.22 -23.24
N SER A 2 20.10 -11.51 -22.22
CA SER A 2 19.32 -11.18 -21.04
C SER A 2 18.36 -10.06 -21.41
N LEU A 3 17.05 -10.28 -21.30
CA LEU A 3 16.09 -9.17 -21.34
C LEU A 3 16.32 -8.35 -20.06
N GLU A 4 16.97 -7.19 -20.18
CA GLU A 4 16.89 -6.20 -19.10
C GLU A 4 15.44 -5.73 -18.97
N ARG A 5 14.81 -6.04 -17.83
CA ARG A 5 13.52 -5.45 -17.50
C ARG A 5 13.76 -3.98 -17.18
N LYS A 6 13.39 -3.10 -18.10
CA LYS A 6 13.45 -1.64 -17.90
C LYS A 6 12.61 -1.25 -16.67
N THR A 7 13.21 -0.53 -15.73
CA THR A 7 12.51 0.09 -14.59
C THR A 7 11.75 1.33 -15.06
N SER A 8 10.52 1.48 -14.59
CA SER A 8 9.68 2.64 -14.85
C SER A 8 10.25 3.89 -14.17
N PRO A 9 10.21 5.07 -14.80
CA PRO A 9 10.55 6.33 -14.13
C PRO A 9 9.44 6.83 -13.19
N TYR A 10 8.26 6.19 -13.19
CA TYR A 10 7.12 6.64 -12.39
C TYR A 10 7.14 6.08 -10.98
N VAL A 11 6.63 6.88 -10.06
CA VAL A 11 6.44 6.54 -8.66
C VAL A 11 4.96 6.22 -8.42
N LEU A 12 4.69 5.14 -7.71
CA LEU A 12 3.34 4.74 -7.32
C LEU A 12 2.96 5.41 -5.99
N GLY A 13 1.82 6.11 -5.94
CA GLY A 13 1.17 6.46 -4.68
C GLY A 13 0.26 5.33 -4.24
N ILE A 14 0.38 4.85 -3.01
CA ILE A 14 -0.51 3.82 -2.42
C ILE A 14 -1.14 4.38 -1.16
N ASP A 15 -2.46 4.36 -1.10
CA ASP A 15 -3.20 4.43 0.16
C ASP A 15 -3.53 3.00 0.61
N LEU A 16 -2.79 2.52 1.60
CA LEU A 16 -3.01 1.20 2.20
C LEU A 16 -3.98 1.34 3.37
N GLY A 17 -5.28 1.42 3.09
CA GLY A 17 -6.29 1.66 4.11
C GLY A 17 -6.76 0.41 4.85
N THR A 18 -7.37 0.61 6.03
CA THR A 18 -7.89 -0.49 6.88
C THR A 18 -9.01 -1.27 6.20
N SER A 19 -9.89 -0.58 5.46
CA SER A 19 -11.08 -1.17 4.83
C SER A 19 -10.98 -1.25 3.32
N ASN A 20 -10.42 -0.23 2.69
CA ASN A 20 -10.14 -0.19 1.26
C ASN A 20 -8.75 0.39 1.07
N SER A 21 -8.09 -0.03 0.01
CA SER A 21 -6.84 0.52 -0.47
C SER A 21 -7.04 1.09 -1.87
N SER A 22 -6.23 2.06 -2.24
CA SER A 22 -6.19 2.62 -3.58
C SER A 22 -4.76 2.89 -3.99
N ALA A 23 -4.54 3.07 -5.28
CA ALA A 23 -3.24 3.44 -5.78
C ALA A 23 -3.37 4.38 -6.99
N SER A 24 -2.34 5.18 -7.21
CA SER A 24 -2.27 6.14 -8.31
C SER A 24 -0.84 6.26 -8.85
N VAL A 25 -0.71 6.74 -10.08
CA VAL A 25 0.58 7.18 -10.63
C VAL A 25 0.52 8.64 -11.01
N TYR A 26 1.61 9.37 -10.74
CA TYR A 26 1.74 10.76 -11.15
C TYR A 26 2.46 10.86 -12.48
N ILE A 27 1.75 11.28 -13.53
CA ILE A 27 2.26 11.36 -14.89
C ILE A 27 1.95 12.75 -15.45
N LYS A 28 2.99 13.48 -15.87
CA LYS A 28 2.87 14.78 -16.56
C LYS A 28 1.98 15.79 -15.81
N GLY A 29 2.15 15.89 -14.49
CA GLY A 29 1.41 16.86 -13.68
C GLY A 29 0.06 16.36 -13.14
N VAL A 30 -0.35 15.13 -13.49
CA VAL A 30 -1.67 14.59 -13.14
C VAL A 30 -1.53 13.28 -12.38
N ALA A 31 -2.22 13.17 -11.24
CA ALA A 31 -2.39 11.91 -10.54
C ALA A 31 -3.50 11.08 -11.20
N ILE A 32 -3.16 9.88 -11.68
CA ILE A 32 -4.08 8.95 -12.33
C ILE A 32 -4.32 7.79 -11.37
N THR A 33 -5.53 7.71 -10.82
CA THR A 33 -5.94 6.59 -9.94
C THR A 33 -6.15 5.31 -10.74
N ILE A 34 -5.65 4.20 -10.20
CA ILE A 34 -5.74 2.86 -10.80
C ILE A 34 -7.16 2.33 -10.61
N GLN A 35 -7.74 1.82 -11.71
CA GLN A 35 -9.03 1.13 -11.64
C GLN A 35 -8.83 -0.35 -11.33
N VAL A 36 -9.58 -0.85 -10.35
CA VAL A 36 -9.60 -2.25 -9.96
C VAL A 36 -10.97 -2.82 -10.31
N ASN A 37 -11.05 -3.58 -11.41
CA ASN A 37 -12.32 -4.12 -11.93
C ASN A 37 -13.45 -3.06 -12.10
N GLY A 38 -13.08 -1.84 -12.50
CA GLY A 38 -14.00 -0.72 -12.70
C GLY A 38 -14.23 0.19 -11.49
N ASP A 39 -13.69 -0.15 -10.32
CA ASP A 39 -13.72 0.70 -9.12
C ASP A 39 -12.42 1.46 -8.92
N LEU A 40 -12.49 2.59 -8.21
CA LEU A 40 -11.30 3.37 -7.81
C LEU A 40 -10.68 2.89 -6.49
N SER A 41 -11.24 1.86 -5.87
CA SER A 41 -10.72 1.28 -4.63
C SER A 41 -10.82 -0.24 -4.62
N LEU A 42 -9.88 -0.86 -3.94
CA LEU A 42 -9.77 -2.29 -3.69
C LEU A 42 -10.13 -2.53 -2.22
N PRO A 43 -11.16 -3.34 -1.88
CA PRO A 43 -11.35 -3.74 -0.49
C PRO A 43 -10.09 -4.39 0.09
N SER A 44 -9.65 -3.96 1.26
CA SER A 44 -8.47 -4.49 1.96
C SER A 44 -8.78 -5.84 2.62
N VAL A 45 -9.11 -6.83 1.79
CA VAL A 45 -9.61 -8.15 2.21
C VAL A 45 -8.94 -9.23 1.37
N VAL A 46 -8.42 -10.26 2.02
CA VAL A 46 -7.80 -11.43 1.38
C VAL A 46 -8.54 -12.68 1.82
N PHE A 47 -8.84 -13.57 0.88
CA PHE A 47 -9.49 -14.86 1.13
C PHE A 47 -8.57 -15.99 0.66
N PHE A 48 -8.30 -16.96 1.52
CA PHE A 48 -7.54 -18.16 1.17
C PHE A 48 -8.46 -19.37 1.05
N LYS A 49 -8.76 -19.76 -0.19
CA LYS A 49 -9.61 -20.91 -0.46
C LYS A 49 -9.00 -22.18 0.14
N ASP A 50 -9.84 -22.97 0.83
CA ASP A 50 -9.44 -24.19 1.54
C ASP A 50 -8.32 -23.97 2.59
N LYS A 51 -8.17 -22.74 3.10
CA LYS A 51 -7.03 -22.31 3.93
C LYS A 51 -5.67 -22.63 3.30
N ASN A 52 -5.57 -22.58 1.97
CA ASN A 52 -4.33 -22.77 1.24
C ASN A 52 -3.72 -21.42 0.85
N LYS A 53 -2.49 -21.14 1.29
CA LYS A 53 -1.79 -19.87 1.07
C LYS A 53 -1.60 -19.53 -0.41
N ASP A 54 -1.54 -20.55 -1.27
CA ASP A 54 -1.29 -20.41 -2.71
C ASP A 54 -2.61 -20.29 -3.52
N LYS A 55 -3.78 -20.42 -2.86
CA LYS A 55 -5.10 -20.27 -3.48
C LYS A 55 -5.84 -19.08 -2.90
N MET A 56 -5.43 -17.88 -3.29
CA MET A 56 -5.98 -16.65 -2.73
C MET A 56 -6.80 -15.82 -3.72
N GLU A 57 -7.71 -15.03 -3.16
CA GLU A 57 -8.40 -13.95 -3.85
C GLU A 57 -8.28 -12.67 -3.00
N VAL A 58 -8.21 -11.51 -3.64
CA VAL A 58 -8.09 -10.20 -2.96
C VAL A 58 -9.21 -9.26 -3.43
N GLY A 59 -9.71 -8.41 -2.54
CA GLY A 59 -10.68 -7.37 -2.90
C GLY A 59 -12.13 -7.80 -2.81
N LYS A 60 -12.93 -7.41 -3.81
CA LYS A 60 -14.39 -7.63 -3.80
C LYS A 60 -14.76 -9.11 -3.79
N SER A 61 -14.02 -9.96 -4.49
CA SER A 61 -14.28 -11.41 -4.50
C SER A 61 -14.04 -12.02 -3.13
N ALA A 62 -12.92 -11.67 -2.48
CA ALA A 62 -12.60 -12.06 -1.11
C ALA A 62 -13.66 -11.57 -0.10
N LYS A 63 -14.10 -10.31 -0.22
CA LYS A 63 -15.10 -9.72 0.68
C LYS A 63 -16.45 -10.46 0.65
N LYS A 64 -16.84 -11.02 -0.50
CA LYS A 64 -18.07 -11.83 -0.62
C LYS A 64 -18.02 -13.12 0.20
N GLN A 65 -16.82 -13.60 0.54
CA GLN A 65 -16.62 -14.86 1.25
C GLN A 65 -16.75 -14.70 2.78
N ILE A 66 -16.83 -13.49 3.33
CA ILE A 66 -16.82 -13.25 4.80
C ILE A 66 -17.92 -14.03 5.52
N LEU A 67 -19.13 -14.09 4.94
CA LEU A 67 -20.27 -14.78 5.56
C LEU A 67 -20.24 -16.30 5.38
N ILE A 68 -19.47 -16.80 4.41
CA ILE A 68 -19.44 -18.22 4.02
C ILE A 68 -18.21 -18.92 4.64
N ASN A 69 -17.06 -18.25 4.59
CA ASN A 69 -15.76 -18.78 4.99
C ASN A 69 -15.02 -17.81 5.95
N PRO A 70 -15.60 -17.40 7.09
CA PRO A 70 -15.06 -16.34 7.95
C PRO A 70 -13.64 -16.63 8.47
N ASP A 71 -13.29 -17.90 8.68
CA ASP A 71 -11.98 -18.32 9.20
C ASP A 71 -10.86 -18.27 8.14
N ALA A 72 -11.23 -18.15 6.88
CA ALA A 72 -10.31 -18.08 5.75
C ALA A 72 -10.26 -16.68 5.12
N VAL A 73 -11.02 -15.72 5.65
CA VAL A 73 -11.03 -14.33 5.20
C VAL A 73 -10.33 -13.42 6.22
N PHE A 74 -9.43 -12.60 5.70
CA PHE A 74 -8.56 -11.70 6.44
C PHE A 74 -8.94 -10.26 6.06
N SER A 75 -9.33 -9.48 7.05
CA SER A 75 -9.77 -8.08 6.91
C SER A 75 -9.33 -7.29 8.14
N SER A 76 -9.31 -5.96 8.05
CA SER A 76 -8.87 -5.08 9.15
C SER A 76 -7.44 -5.35 9.62
N THR A 77 -6.65 -6.02 8.79
CA THR A 77 -5.28 -6.47 9.07
C THR A 77 -4.34 -5.33 9.44
N LYS A 78 -4.53 -4.14 8.86
CA LYS A 78 -3.76 -2.92 9.18
C LYS A 78 -3.69 -2.65 10.69
N ARG A 79 -4.75 -2.98 11.45
CA ARG A 79 -4.80 -2.80 12.91
C ARG A 79 -3.82 -3.69 13.66
N LEU A 80 -3.48 -4.86 13.12
CA LEU A 80 -2.59 -5.85 13.70
C LEU A 80 -1.11 -5.63 13.33
N MET A 81 -0.80 -4.63 12.50
CA MET A 81 0.58 -4.33 12.08
C MET A 81 1.30 -3.39 13.05
N LYS A 82 0.62 -2.90 14.09
CA LYS A 82 1.18 -1.93 15.07
C LYS A 82 2.23 -2.54 15.97
N ASN A 83 2.09 -3.84 16.24
CA ASN A 83 2.99 -4.65 17.05
C ASN A 83 2.74 -6.15 16.82
N ASP A 84 3.55 -6.99 17.46
CA ASP A 84 3.42 -8.45 17.43
C ASP A 84 2.42 -9.05 18.44
N ASP A 85 1.55 -8.25 19.08
CA ASP A 85 0.61 -8.74 20.10
C ASP A 85 -0.38 -9.78 19.55
N TRP A 86 -0.67 -9.75 18.24
CA TRP A 86 -1.50 -10.76 17.57
C TRP A 86 -0.94 -12.19 17.73
N GLN A 87 0.36 -12.33 18.00
CA GLN A 87 0.99 -13.63 18.23
C GLN A 87 0.69 -14.22 19.62
N GLN A 88 0.18 -13.42 20.55
CA GLN A 88 -0.23 -13.85 21.89
C GLN A 88 -1.69 -14.35 21.92
N ASP A 89 -2.46 -14.05 20.87
CA ASP A 89 -3.84 -14.51 20.70
C ASP A 89 -3.85 -15.84 19.92
N GLU A 90 -4.21 -16.93 20.60
CA GLU A 90 -4.24 -18.26 19.98
C GLU A 90 -5.19 -18.36 18.79
N ASP A 91 -6.33 -17.65 18.81
CA ASP A 91 -7.32 -17.71 17.74
C ASP A 91 -6.82 -16.96 16.50
N LEU A 92 -6.14 -15.82 16.71
CA LEU A 92 -5.42 -15.14 15.62
C LEU A 92 -4.30 -16.02 15.07
N VAL A 93 -3.47 -16.64 15.91
CA VAL A 93 -2.39 -17.52 15.44
C VAL A 93 -2.94 -18.70 14.63
N LYS A 94 -4.01 -19.36 15.09
CA LYS A 94 -4.69 -20.44 14.36
C LYS A 94 -5.28 -19.93 13.04
N LYS A 95 -5.86 -18.73 13.03
CA LYS A 95 -6.40 -18.10 11.82
C LYS A 95 -5.30 -17.83 10.79
N TYR A 96 -4.17 -17.31 11.23
CA TYR A 96 -2.99 -16.98 10.41
C TYR A 96 -2.09 -18.19 10.10
N THR A 97 -2.50 -19.40 10.48
CA THR A 97 -1.85 -20.65 10.07
C THR A 97 -2.61 -21.24 8.89
N LEU A 98 -1.95 -21.29 7.73
CA LEU A 98 -2.48 -21.79 6.47
C LEU A 98 -1.70 -23.03 6.02
N LYS A 99 -2.16 -23.66 4.95
CA LYS A 99 -1.47 -24.75 4.28
C LYS A 99 -0.75 -24.26 3.03
N ASP A 100 0.43 -24.78 2.73
CA ASP A 100 1.06 -24.61 1.43
C ASP A 100 0.56 -25.63 0.39
N LYS A 101 1.08 -25.55 -0.84
CA LYS A 101 0.85 -26.52 -1.93
C LYS A 101 1.18 -27.97 -1.56
N ASP A 102 2.11 -28.19 -0.63
CA ASP A 102 2.57 -29.50 -0.18
C ASP A 102 1.80 -29.96 1.08
N ASN A 103 0.76 -29.21 1.46
CA ASN A 103 -0.13 -29.43 2.61
C ASN A 103 0.58 -29.36 3.97
N ASN A 104 1.71 -28.65 4.05
CA ASN A 104 2.37 -28.31 5.30
C ASN A 104 1.74 -27.07 5.93
N GLU A 105 1.73 -26.99 7.26
CA GLU A 105 1.32 -25.78 7.97
C GLU A 105 2.39 -24.68 7.85
N VAL A 106 1.94 -23.48 7.48
CA VAL A 106 2.76 -22.28 7.33
C VAL A 106 2.06 -21.13 8.04
N LYS A 107 2.76 -20.48 8.97
CA LYS A 107 2.29 -19.26 9.62
C LYS A 107 2.56 -18.07 8.71
N ILE A 108 1.53 -17.33 8.38
CA ILE A 108 1.61 -16.01 7.73
C ILE A 108 1.38 -14.91 8.76
N SER A 109 1.66 -13.66 8.40
CA SER A 109 1.55 -12.49 9.27
C SER A 109 0.60 -11.43 8.71
N PRO A 110 0.15 -10.46 9.53
CA PRO A 110 -0.56 -9.29 9.04
C PRO A 110 0.19 -8.54 7.92
N THR A 111 1.52 -8.52 8.00
CA THR A 111 2.39 -7.93 6.98
C THR A 111 2.34 -8.67 5.65
N ASP A 112 2.22 -10.01 5.66
CA ASP A 112 2.08 -10.80 4.42
C ASP A 112 0.73 -10.51 3.74
N ILE A 113 -0.35 -10.40 4.52
CA ILE A 113 -1.67 -10.00 4.00
C ILE A 113 -1.63 -8.60 3.37
N ALA A 114 -0.93 -7.64 4.01
CA ALA A 114 -0.75 -6.31 3.47
C ALA A 114 0.07 -6.33 2.15
N ALA A 115 1.09 -7.20 2.08
CA ALA A 115 1.87 -7.39 0.85
C ALA A 115 0.98 -7.89 -0.31
N GLU A 116 0.04 -8.79 -0.06
CA GLU A 116 -0.87 -9.28 -1.12
C GLU A 116 -1.82 -8.20 -1.64
N ILE A 117 -2.25 -7.27 -0.77
CA ILE A 117 -3.05 -6.11 -1.17
C ILE A 117 -2.21 -5.17 -2.07
N ILE A 118 -0.97 -4.88 -1.67
CA ILE A 118 -0.05 -4.05 -2.47
C ILE A 118 0.27 -4.73 -3.81
N ASN A 119 0.57 -6.04 -3.80
CA ASN A 119 0.86 -6.79 -5.02
C ASN A 119 -0.35 -6.78 -5.96
N THR A 120 -1.56 -6.94 -5.44
CA THR A 120 -2.79 -6.83 -6.24
C THR A 120 -2.89 -5.46 -6.91
N LEU A 121 -2.64 -4.36 -6.20
CA LEU A 121 -2.63 -3.01 -6.79
C LEU A 121 -1.56 -2.86 -7.88
N LEU A 122 -0.38 -3.46 -7.69
CA LEU A 122 0.70 -3.50 -8.68
C LEU A 122 0.38 -4.33 -9.92
N GLU A 123 -0.40 -5.39 -9.79
CA GLU A 123 -0.89 -6.16 -10.92
C GLU A 123 -1.94 -5.34 -11.68
N GLN A 124 -2.87 -4.69 -10.95
CA GLN A 124 -3.92 -3.87 -11.56
C GLN A 124 -3.35 -2.67 -12.34
N ILE A 125 -2.26 -2.05 -11.89
CA ILE A 125 -1.63 -0.99 -12.68
C ILE A 125 -0.98 -1.52 -13.97
N ARG A 126 -0.35 -2.70 -13.93
CA ARG A 126 0.26 -3.32 -15.12
C ARG A 126 -0.78 -3.67 -16.18
N MET A 127 -2.03 -3.87 -15.76
CA MET A 127 -3.17 -4.15 -16.65
C MET A 127 -3.82 -2.88 -17.23
N GLN A 128 -3.41 -1.67 -16.82
CA GLN A 128 -3.97 -0.43 -17.35
C GLN A 128 -3.46 -0.16 -18.78
N GLU A 129 -4.20 -0.59 -19.79
CA GLU A 129 -3.84 -0.41 -21.22
C GLU A 129 -3.61 1.07 -21.61
N LYS A 130 -4.26 2.00 -20.91
CA LYS A 130 -4.18 3.45 -21.18
C LYS A 130 -2.97 4.14 -20.54
N ILE A 131 -2.19 3.44 -19.72
CA ILE A 131 -1.07 4.00 -18.98
C ILE A 131 0.22 3.33 -19.46
N ASP A 132 1.01 4.06 -20.25
CA ASP A 132 2.35 3.60 -20.60
C ASP A 132 3.32 3.85 -19.42
N LEU A 133 3.54 2.81 -18.62
CA LEU A 133 4.42 2.84 -17.46
C LEU A 133 5.90 2.95 -17.85
N ASN A 134 6.27 2.83 -19.13
CA ASN A 134 7.65 2.92 -19.59
C ASN A 134 8.62 1.94 -18.92
N GLY A 135 8.11 0.84 -18.36
CA GLY A 135 8.87 -0.15 -17.62
C GLY A 135 8.11 -0.70 -16.42
N GLN A 136 8.80 -1.50 -15.59
CA GLN A 136 8.25 -2.03 -14.35
C GLN A 136 8.30 -0.96 -13.25
N VAL A 137 7.16 -0.61 -12.67
CA VAL A 137 7.08 0.28 -11.50
C VAL A 137 7.68 -0.40 -10.28
N ARG A 138 8.64 0.28 -9.65
CA ARG A 138 9.36 -0.20 -8.46
C ARG A 138 9.34 0.83 -7.33
N SER A 139 9.39 2.12 -7.64
CA SER A 139 9.35 3.18 -6.63
C SER A 139 7.93 3.46 -6.17
N ALA A 140 7.76 3.71 -4.87
CA ALA A 140 6.45 3.98 -4.29
C ALA A 140 6.50 4.96 -3.11
N VAL A 141 5.40 5.67 -2.91
CA VAL A 141 5.07 6.40 -1.68
C VAL A 141 3.82 5.76 -1.09
N ILE A 142 3.91 5.26 0.14
CA ILE A 142 2.81 4.55 0.80
C ILE A 142 2.30 5.37 1.99
N CYS A 143 0.99 5.59 2.03
CA CYS A 143 0.37 6.36 3.09
C CYS A 143 0.28 5.55 4.40
N VAL A 144 0.56 6.21 5.52
CA VAL A 144 0.45 5.66 6.87
C VAL A 144 -0.30 6.63 7.78
N PRO A 145 -0.98 6.17 8.85
CA PRO A 145 -1.61 7.07 9.80
C PRO A 145 -0.57 8.00 10.44
N ALA A 146 -0.95 9.24 10.76
CA ALA A 146 -0.02 10.23 11.33
C ALA A 146 0.57 9.74 12.66
N ASN A 147 -0.28 9.20 13.54
CA ASN A 147 0.15 8.67 14.83
C ASN A 147 0.46 7.16 14.74
N THR A 148 1.58 6.82 14.12
CA THR A 148 2.00 5.43 13.93
C THR A 148 3.35 5.11 14.58
N THR A 149 3.54 3.86 14.99
CA THR A 149 4.77 3.37 15.63
C THR A 149 5.86 3.10 14.59
N ASP A 150 7.13 3.11 15.02
CA ASP A 150 8.25 2.71 14.16
C ASP A 150 8.08 1.26 13.66
N GLU A 151 7.58 0.37 14.54
CA GLU A 151 7.29 -1.02 14.19
C GLU A 151 6.24 -1.13 13.07
N TYR A 152 5.18 -0.33 13.14
CA TYR A 152 4.20 -0.26 12.06
C TYR A 152 4.85 0.21 10.75
N ARG A 153 5.67 1.26 10.78
CA ARG A 153 6.38 1.77 9.59
C ARG A 153 7.27 0.68 8.98
N GLN A 154 8.01 -0.05 9.80
CA GLN A 154 8.84 -1.18 9.37
C GLN A 154 8.00 -2.31 8.77
N ASN A 155 6.84 -2.62 9.34
CA ASN A 155 5.92 -3.61 8.78
C ASN A 155 5.37 -3.18 7.41
N VAL A 156 5.06 -1.89 7.19
CA VAL A 156 4.64 -1.39 5.86
C VAL A 156 5.79 -1.49 4.85
N TYR A 157 7.02 -1.14 5.23
CA TYR A 157 8.19 -1.32 4.38
C TYR A 157 8.43 -2.78 4.00
N LYS A 158 8.31 -3.70 4.97
CA LYS A 158 8.41 -5.14 4.73
C LYS A 158 7.31 -5.62 3.78
N ALA A 159 6.06 -5.17 3.95
CA ALA A 159 4.96 -5.49 3.04
C ALA A 159 5.24 -5.00 1.61
N ALA A 160 5.77 -3.79 1.47
CA ALA A 160 6.16 -3.22 0.18
C ALA A 160 7.24 -4.06 -0.51
N ALA A 161 8.29 -4.44 0.23
CA ALA A 161 9.38 -5.27 -0.28
C ALA A 161 8.88 -6.67 -0.71
N LEU A 162 8.00 -7.29 0.08
CA LEU A 162 7.36 -8.58 -0.24
C LEU A 162 6.51 -8.50 -1.52
N ALA A 163 5.83 -7.37 -1.74
CA ALA A 163 5.08 -7.09 -2.97
C ALA A 163 5.99 -6.74 -4.18
N GLY A 164 7.31 -6.66 -3.98
CA GLY A 164 8.28 -6.36 -5.03
C GLY A 164 8.46 -4.87 -5.34
N LEU A 165 8.05 -3.97 -4.44
CA LEU A 165 8.42 -2.56 -4.47
C LEU A 165 9.83 -2.36 -3.95
N GLY A 166 10.56 -1.48 -4.61
CA GLY A 166 11.95 -1.14 -4.35
C GLY A 166 12.89 -1.56 -5.49
N GLU A 167 14.05 -0.92 -5.53
CA GLU A 167 15.15 -1.30 -6.41
C GLU A 167 15.57 -2.75 -6.13
N THR A 168 15.96 -3.47 -7.18
CA THR A 168 16.37 -4.88 -7.07
C THR A 168 17.83 -5.07 -7.43
N ASP A 169 18.47 -6.06 -6.82
CA ASP A 169 19.79 -6.54 -7.22
C ASP A 169 19.72 -7.38 -8.52
N ASP A 170 20.87 -7.88 -8.97
CA ASP A 170 21.01 -8.70 -10.19
C ASP A 170 20.24 -10.02 -10.12
N THR A 171 19.83 -10.46 -8.92
CA THR A 171 19.00 -11.65 -8.71
C THR A 171 17.50 -11.36 -8.76
N GLY A 172 17.13 -10.07 -8.84
CA GLY A 172 15.75 -9.59 -8.80
C GLY A 172 15.20 -9.43 -7.38
N LYS A 173 16.03 -9.55 -6.34
CA LYS A 173 15.63 -9.36 -4.94
C LYS A 173 15.64 -7.89 -4.58
N VAL A 174 14.62 -7.42 -3.86
CA VAL A 174 14.55 -6.02 -3.39
C VAL A 174 15.72 -5.72 -2.46
N ILE A 175 16.40 -4.61 -2.74
CA ILE A 175 17.52 -4.08 -1.97
C ILE A 175 16.96 -3.42 -0.72
N ILE A 176 17.35 -3.94 0.44
CA ILE A 176 17.04 -3.37 1.75
C ILE A 176 18.25 -2.59 2.23
N ASP A 177 18.05 -1.34 2.61
CA ASP A 177 19.12 -0.50 3.15
C ASP A 177 19.46 -0.87 4.61
N SER A 178 20.49 -0.22 5.15
CA SER A 178 20.96 -0.48 6.52
C SER A 178 19.93 -0.16 7.62
N SER A 179 18.87 0.58 7.29
CA SER A 179 17.77 0.91 8.21
C SER A 179 16.57 -0.03 8.10
N GLY A 180 16.67 -1.07 7.25
CA GLY A 180 15.60 -2.04 7.04
C GLY A 180 14.57 -1.62 5.98
N GLN A 181 14.82 -0.53 5.24
CA GLN A 181 13.86 0.03 4.29
C GLN A 181 14.18 -0.42 2.85
N PRO A 182 13.18 -0.78 2.03
CA PRO A 182 13.40 -1.05 0.62
C PRO A 182 13.75 0.24 -0.12
N LYS A 183 14.88 0.23 -0.82
CA LYS A 183 15.38 1.42 -1.53
C LYS A 183 14.38 1.85 -2.62
N GLY A 184 13.97 3.12 -2.59
CA GLY A 184 12.99 3.68 -3.54
C GLY A 184 11.53 3.60 -3.07
N VAL A 185 11.29 3.15 -1.84
CA VAL A 185 9.98 3.24 -1.17
C VAL A 185 10.06 4.28 -0.07
N MET A 186 9.04 5.13 0.03
CA MET A 186 8.90 6.13 1.08
C MET A 186 7.53 5.98 1.75
N LEU A 187 7.44 6.40 3.00
CA LEU A 187 6.16 6.55 3.70
C LEU A 187 5.78 8.01 3.77
N LEU A 188 4.48 8.29 3.65
CA LEU A 188 3.90 9.62 3.81
C LEU A 188 2.73 9.53 4.78
N GLU A 189 2.55 10.53 5.62
CA GLU A 189 1.40 10.54 6.53
C GLU A 189 0.12 10.83 5.75
N GLU A 190 -0.93 10.05 6.00
CA GLU A 190 -2.27 10.16 5.39
C GLU A 190 -2.79 11.61 5.35
N PRO A 191 -2.80 12.38 6.47
CA PRO A 191 -3.28 13.75 6.41
C PRO A 191 -2.39 14.67 5.57
N THR A 192 -1.08 14.43 5.55
CA THR A 192 -0.14 15.19 4.71
C THR A 192 -0.37 14.89 3.23
N ALA A 193 -0.58 13.62 2.87
CA ALA A 193 -0.94 13.21 1.52
C ALA A 193 -2.26 13.85 1.06
N ALA A 194 -3.27 13.87 1.94
CA ALA A 194 -4.55 14.51 1.67
C ALA A 194 -4.41 16.03 1.43
N ALA A 195 -3.61 16.71 2.25
CA ALA A 195 -3.36 18.14 2.05
C ALA A 195 -2.60 18.45 0.76
N ILE A 196 -1.62 17.62 0.38
CA ILE A 196 -0.92 17.73 -0.91
C ILE A 196 -1.90 17.53 -2.07
N GLY A 197 -2.77 16.53 -1.99
CA GLY A 197 -3.80 16.27 -3.00
C GLY A 197 -4.76 17.45 -3.15
N TYR A 198 -5.27 17.99 -2.04
CA TYR A 198 -6.12 19.17 -2.04
C TYR A 198 -5.39 20.40 -2.62
N ALA A 199 -4.16 20.67 -2.17
CA ALA A 199 -3.36 21.78 -2.67
C ALA A 199 -3.09 21.70 -4.18
N HIS A 200 -2.91 20.47 -4.71
CA HIS A 200 -2.80 20.21 -6.14
C HIS A 200 -4.09 20.55 -6.87
N GLU A 201 -5.22 20.05 -6.38
CA GLU A 201 -6.54 20.24 -7.00
C GLU A 201 -6.94 21.71 -7.10
N ILE A 202 -6.68 22.50 -6.05
CA ILE A 202 -7.01 23.93 -6.03
C ILE A 202 -5.88 24.82 -6.60
N GLY A 203 -4.83 24.22 -7.18
CA GLY A 203 -3.78 24.90 -7.92
C GLY A 203 -2.92 25.84 -7.05
N ILE A 204 -2.60 25.45 -5.82
CA ILE A 204 -1.71 26.24 -4.95
C ILE A 204 -0.28 26.20 -5.47
N PHE A 205 0.20 25.04 -5.92
CA PHE A 205 1.60 24.86 -6.32
C PHE A 205 2.01 25.85 -7.42
N GLY A 206 3.05 26.64 -7.17
CA GLY A 206 3.59 27.65 -8.10
C GLY A 206 2.92 29.02 -8.00
N ASN A 207 1.92 29.18 -7.13
CA ASN A 207 1.34 30.46 -6.75
C ASN A 207 1.82 30.80 -5.35
N GLU A 208 2.42 31.98 -5.15
CA GLU A 208 2.81 32.47 -3.82
C GLU A 208 1.56 32.57 -2.94
N LYS A 209 1.32 31.55 -2.12
CA LYS A 209 0.11 31.38 -1.33
C LYS A 209 0.43 30.62 -0.06
N GLU A 210 -0.06 31.18 1.03
CA GLU A 210 -0.01 30.62 2.37
C GLU A 210 -1.43 30.23 2.79
N GLN A 211 -1.61 29.01 3.26
CA GLN A 211 -2.90 28.52 3.73
C GLN A 211 -2.75 27.59 4.94
N THR A 212 -3.65 27.73 5.89
CA THR A 212 -3.83 26.77 6.97
C THR A 212 -4.95 25.81 6.59
N ILE A 213 -4.64 24.52 6.54
CA ILE A 213 -5.55 23.44 6.16
C ILE A 213 -5.82 22.60 7.41
N LEU A 214 -7.10 22.33 7.71
CA LEU A 214 -7.49 21.30 8.65
C LEU A 214 -7.88 20.05 7.85
N VAL A 215 -7.17 18.95 8.08
CA VAL A 215 -7.53 17.64 7.56
C VAL A 215 -8.24 16.87 8.66
N TYR A 216 -9.45 16.42 8.34
CA TYR A 216 -10.29 15.58 9.19
C TYR A 216 -10.46 14.23 8.51
N ASP A 217 -9.75 13.20 8.96
CA ASP A 217 -9.80 11.85 8.40
C ASP A 217 -10.56 10.90 9.33
N MET A 218 -11.73 10.45 8.86
CA MET A 218 -12.58 9.48 9.54
C MET A 218 -12.62 8.18 8.73
N GLY A 219 -11.56 7.38 8.88
CA GLY A 219 -11.41 6.11 8.19
C GLY A 219 -12.16 4.94 8.85
N GLY A 220 -12.05 3.76 8.24
CA GLY A 220 -12.67 2.52 8.75
C GLY A 220 -11.99 1.91 9.99
N GLY A 221 -10.90 2.52 10.48
CA GLY A 221 -10.26 2.06 11.71
C GLY A 221 -9.22 2.96 12.32
N THR A 222 -8.99 4.13 11.74
CA THR A 222 -8.18 5.21 12.28
C THR A 222 -9.03 6.48 12.25
N PHE A 223 -8.73 7.39 13.16
CA PHE A 223 -9.33 8.71 13.21
C PHE A 223 -8.21 9.69 13.50
N ASP A 224 -7.96 10.58 12.55
CA ASP A 224 -6.84 11.51 12.60
C ASP A 224 -7.35 12.92 12.27
N VAL A 225 -6.89 13.91 13.06
CA VAL A 225 -7.14 15.33 12.79
C VAL A 225 -5.80 16.03 12.80
N THR A 226 -5.50 16.76 11.73
CA THR A 226 -4.22 17.44 11.57
C THR A 226 -4.45 18.85 11.03
N ILE A 227 -3.77 19.82 11.63
CA ILE A 227 -3.70 21.19 11.10
C ILE A 227 -2.34 21.34 10.43
N LEU A 228 -2.36 21.64 9.14
CA LEU A 228 -1.18 21.80 8.30
C LEU A 228 -1.08 23.25 7.87
N HIS A 229 0.14 23.77 7.93
CA HIS A 229 0.47 25.04 7.32
C HIS A 229 1.13 24.76 5.98
N VAL A 230 0.51 25.21 4.89
CA VAL A 230 1.00 25.04 3.53
C VAL A 230 1.46 26.38 3.01
N ASP A 231 2.75 26.46 2.72
CA ASP A 231 3.38 27.60 2.07
C ASP A 231 3.91 27.14 0.71
N SER A 232 3.41 27.78 -0.34
CA SER A 232 3.88 27.60 -1.71
C SER A 232 4.69 28.82 -2.10
N THR A 233 5.99 28.67 -2.21
CA THR A 233 6.88 29.68 -2.77
C THR A 233 7.03 29.46 -4.27
N LYS A 234 7.15 30.53 -5.05
CA LYS A 234 7.75 30.39 -6.38
C LYS A 234 9.22 30.06 -6.18
N ASP A 235 9.73 29.09 -6.92
CA ASP A 235 11.19 28.90 -7.04
C ASP A 235 11.77 30.16 -7.70
N SER A 236 12.07 31.17 -6.89
CA SER A 236 13.01 32.23 -7.23
C SER A 236 14.41 31.69 -6.90
N GLU A 237 15.08 31.18 -7.93
CA GLU A 237 16.49 30.77 -7.95
C GLU A 237 16.86 29.43 -7.29
N ARG A 238 16.85 28.36 -8.11
CA ARG A 238 17.91 27.34 -8.14
C ARG A 238 18.25 26.97 -9.58
#